data_AF-A0A927UM75-F1
#
_entry.id   AF-A0A927UM75-F1
#
_cell.length_a   1.000
_cell.length_b   1.000
_cell.length_c   1.000
_cell.angle_alpha   90.00
_cell.angle_beta   90.00
_cell.angle_gamma   90.00
#
_symmetry.space_group_name_H-M   'P 1'
#
loop_
_entity.id
_entity.type
_entity.pdbx_description
1 polymer ?
#
loop_
_entity_poly.entity_id
_entity_poly.type
_entity_poly.pdbx_seq_one_letter_code
_entity_poly.pdbx_strand_id
1 'polypeptide(L)'
;MKKVNVLLSIVLVLMFAMFALGSGEETSKNQGTGTAENQESDTSIGDYTVEIQSCRLAKDYEGKDVVIVKYFYTNVANDDATAFFTAFDETVYQNGVGLNESYFVDDSAKYNSDNQMKEIKKGASLEVEVAYELNDTTTDIEVEVKELFSFDDTIITKTFSIAQ
;
A
#
# COMPACT_ATOMS: atom_id res chain seq x y z
N MET A 1 -28.56 -15.04 28.33
CA MET A 1 -27.16 -15.12 28.81
C MET A 1 -26.51 -16.40 28.33
N LYS A 2 -25.66 -16.31 27.30
CA LYS A 2 -24.53 -17.23 27.05
C LYS A 2 -23.43 -16.37 26.45
N LYS A 3 -22.40 -16.08 27.24
CA LYS A 3 -21.21 -15.36 26.78
C LYS A 3 -20.42 -16.31 25.89
N VAL A 4 -20.25 -15.96 24.62
CA VAL A 4 -19.34 -16.67 23.73
C VAL A 4 -17.99 -15.95 23.83
N ASN A 5 -17.03 -16.61 24.47
CA ASN A 5 -15.67 -16.11 24.58
C ASN A 5 -14.93 -16.50 23.28
N VAL A 6 -14.66 -15.52 22.43
CA VAL A 6 -13.75 -15.69 21.29
C VAL A 6 -12.33 -15.60 21.83
N LEU A 7 -11.61 -16.72 21.81
CA LEU A 7 -10.18 -16.79 22.12
C LEU A 7 -9.41 -16.37 20.86
N LEU A 8 -8.92 -15.13 20.85
CA LEU A 8 -8.01 -14.62 19.83
C LEU A 8 -6.59 -15.07 20.19
N SER A 9 -6.11 -16.14 19.57
CA SER A 9 -4.76 -16.67 19.78
C SER A 9 -3.76 -15.87 18.95
N ILE A 10 -3.24 -14.77 19.51
CA ILE A 10 -2.14 -13.99 18.91
C ILE A 10 -0.84 -14.76 19.13
N VAL A 11 -0.26 -15.33 18.08
CA VAL A 11 1.09 -15.89 18.11
C VAL A 11 2.06 -14.78 17.73
N LEU A 12 2.57 -14.07 18.74
CA LEU A 12 3.62 -13.06 18.61
C LEU A 12 4.99 -13.75 18.59
N VAL A 13 5.60 -13.90 17.42
CA VAL A 13 6.99 -14.38 17.32
C VAL A 13 7.94 -13.19 17.47
N LEU A 14 8.41 -12.98 18.71
CA LEU A 14 9.53 -12.10 19.02
C LEU A 14 10.86 -12.84 18.78
N MET A 15 11.63 -12.45 17.76
CA MET A 15 13.04 -12.85 17.64
C MET A 15 13.95 -11.65 17.91
N PHE A 16 14.59 -11.67 19.08
CA PHE A 16 15.67 -10.77 19.46
C PHE A 16 17.04 -11.37 19.10
N ALA A 17 17.79 -10.59 18.32
CA ALA A 17 19.23 -10.31 18.33
C ALA A 17 20.29 -11.43 18.21
N MET A 18 21.21 -11.21 17.26
CA MET A 18 22.66 -11.32 17.54
C MET A 18 23.43 -10.16 16.88
N PHE A 19 23.99 -9.31 17.74
CA PHE A 19 25.04 -8.35 17.42
C PHE A 19 26.37 -9.11 17.24
N ALA A 20 27.07 -8.87 16.14
CA ALA A 20 28.49 -9.16 16.00
C ALA A 20 29.25 -7.84 15.79
N LEU A 21 30.21 -7.58 16.67
CA LEU A 21 31.10 -6.42 16.66
C LEU A 21 31.99 -6.44 15.41
N GLY A 22 32.11 -5.29 14.74
CA GLY A 22 33.13 -5.00 13.74
C GLY A 22 33.45 -3.51 13.78
N SER A 23 34.66 -3.18 14.22
CA SER A 23 35.22 -1.83 14.37
C SER A 23 35.59 -1.18 13.05
N GLY A 24 35.23 0.09 12.85
CA GLY A 24 35.75 0.98 11.82
C GLY A 24 34.98 2.31 11.79
N GLU A 25 35.58 3.38 12.31
CA GLU A 25 35.11 4.77 12.13
C GLU A 25 35.43 5.26 10.72
N GLU A 26 34.48 5.90 10.03
CA GLU A 26 34.56 7.29 9.56
C GLU A 26 33.19 7.80 9.03
N THR A 27 32.71 8.86 9.70
CA THR A 27 31.93 10.04 9.27
C THR A 27 31.19 10.06 7.90
N SER A 28 29.86 10.25 7.93
CA SER A 28 29.11 11.44 7.42
C SER A 28 27.68 11.14 6.92
N LYS A 29 26.79 12.10 7.23
CA LYS A 29 25.44 12.38 6.67
C LYS A 29 24.24 11.59 7.20
N ASN A 30 23.67 12.17 8.27
CA ASN A 30 22.26 12.52 8.41
C ASN A 30 21.28 11.69 7.58
N GLN A 31 20.98 10.49 8.06
CA GLN A 31 19.81 9.74 7.64
C GLN A 31 18.63 10.25 8.47
N GLY A 32 17.78 11.06 7.84
CA GLY A 32 16.44 11.32 8.35
C GLY A 32 15.69 9.99 8.40
N THR A 33 15.70 9.36 9.57
CA THR A 33 14.78 8.29 9.93
C THR A 33 13.39 8.92 9.98
N GLY A 34 12.68 8.89 8.85
CA GLY A 34 11.25 9.09 8.79
C GLY A 34 10.61 8.08 9.73
N THR A 35 10.27 8.55 10.92
CA THR A 35 9.58 7.76 11.93
C THR A 35 8.15 7.66 11.41
N ALA A 36 7.81 6.53 10.80
CA ALA A 36 6.42 6.20 10.52
C ALA A 36 5.70 6.23 11.87
N GLU A 37 4.81 7.19 12.06
CA GLU A 37 3.83 7.13 13.14
C GLU A 37 3.01 5.86 12.88
N ASN A 38 3.33 4.82 13.64
CA ASN A 38 2.63 3.55 13.62
C ASN A 38 1.32 3.74 14.39
N GLN A 39 0.36 4.42 13.77
CA GLN A 39 -1.04 4.14 14.05
C GLN A 39 -1.27 2.71 13.57
N GLU A 40 -1.62 1.84 14.51
CA GLU A 40 -2.21 0.54 14.23
C GLU A 40 -3.46 0.82 13.38
N SER A 41 -3.27 0.80 12.06
CA SER A 41 -4.28 1.14 11.07
C SER A 41 -5.11 -0.10 10.87
N ASP A 42 -6.41 0.01 11.06
CA ASP A 42 -7.33 -1.04 10.67
C ASP A 42 -7.18 -1.26 9.16
N THR A 43 -6.70 -2.44 8.77
CA THR A 43 -6.50 -2.79 7.36
C THR A 43 -7.74 -3.46 6.76
N SER A 44 -8.81 -3.60 7.53
CA SER A 44 -10.02 -4.32 7.13
C SER A 44 -10.95 -3.41 6.33
N ILE A 45 -11.42 -3.89 5.19
CA ILE A 45 -12.43 -3.23 4.36
C ILE A 45 -13.38 -4.32 3.86
N GLY A 46 -14.60 -4.34 4.39
CA GLY A 46 -15.61 -5.34 4.01
C GLY A 46 -15.10 -6.78 4.16
N ASP A 47 -15.14 -7.54 3.07
CA ASP A 47 -14.64 -8.91 2.98
C ASP A 47 -13.15 -9.02 2.58
N TYR A 48 -12.39 -7.95 2.75
CA TYR A 48 -10.98 -7.87 2.36
C TYR A 48 -10.11 -7.24 3.45
N THR A 49 -8.80 -7.44 3.34
CA THR A 49 -7.82 -6.58 4.01
C THR A 49 -6.93 -5.93 2.97
N VAL A 50 -6.51 -4.69 3.20
CA VAL A 50 -5.57 -3.98 2.34
C VAL A 50 -4.62 -3.11 3.16
N GLU A 51 -3.33 -3.23 2.85
CA GLU A 51 -2.28 -2.37 3.36
C GLU A 51 -1.77 -1.47 2.23
N ILE A 52 -1.73 -0.17 2.48
CA ILE A 52 -1.02 0.79 1.63
C ILE A 52 0.45 0.78 2.06
N GLN A 53 1.31 0.03 1.37
CA GLN A 53 2.65 -0.29 1.88
C GLN A 53 3.66 0.83 1.64
N SER A 54 3.87 1.21 0.38
CA SER A 54 4.92 2.14 -0.04
C SER A 54 4.58 2.83 -1.35
N CYS A 55 5.34 3.87 -1.70
CA CYS A 55 5.31 4.46 -3.02
C CYS A 55 6.73 4.67 -3.57
N ARG A 56 6.88 4.76 -4.90
CA ARG A 56 8.13 5.17 -5.54
C ARG A 56 7.87 6.06 -6.75
N LEU A 57 8.77 7.03 -6.98
CA LEU A 57 8.75 7.85 -8.19
C LEU A 57 9.30 7.07 -9.39
N ALA A 58 8.70 7.30 -10.55
CA ALA A 58 9.13 6.77 -11.83
C ALA A 58 8.79 7.75 -12.96
N LYS A 59 9.05 7.35 -14.19
CA LYS A 59 8.62 8.05 -15.41
C LYS A 59 7.69 7.16 -16.21
N ASP A 60 6.73 7.75 -16.91
CA ASP A 60 6.00 7.04 -17.97
C ASP A 60 6.82 6.97 -19.27
N TYR A 61 6.26 6.31 -20.29
CA TYR A 61 6.90 6.17 -21.60
C TYR A 61 7.12 7.51 -22.33
N GLU A 62 6.44 8.58 -21.92
CA GLU A 62 6.59 9.95 -22.46
C GLU A 62 7.54 10.82 -21.62
N GLY A 63 8.05 10.30 -20.50
CA GLY A 63 8.93 11.00 -19.58
C GLY A 63 8.21 11.87 -18.54
N LYS A 64 6.89 11.75 -18.40
CA LYS A 64 6.10 12.42 -17.36
C LYS A 64 6.36 11.77 -16.00
N ASP A 65 6.34 12.57 -14.94
CA ASP A 65 6.45 12.09 -13.56
C ASP A 65 5.23 11.26 -13.16
N VAL A 66 5.49 10.07 -12.64
CA VAL A 66 4.46 9.19 -12.07
C VAL A 66 4.90 8.70 -10.69
N VAL A 67 3.92 8.37 -9.86
CA VAL A 67 4.13 7.64 -8.61
C VAL A 67 3.52 6.25 -8.72
N ILE A 68 4.28 5.23 -8.35
CA ILE A 68 3.80 3.86 -8.26
C ILE A 68 3.53 3.57 -6.79
N VAL A 69 2.27 3.33 -6.44
CA VAL A 69 1.84 2.93 -5.09
C VAL A 69 1.76 1.42 -5.04
N LYS A 70 2.28 0.84 -3.95
CA LYS A 70 2.28 -0.59 -3.69
C LYS A 70 1.29 -0.91 -2.58
N TYR A 71 0.42 -1.85 -2.87
CA TYR A 71 -0.59 -2.39 -1.96
C TYR A 71 -0.34 -3.86 -1.69
N PHE A 72 -0.77 -4.33 -0.52
CA PHE A 72 -0.84 -5.75 -0.21
C PHE A 72 -2.24 -6.08 0.27
N TYR A 73 -2.95 -6.90 -0.50
CA TYR A 73 -4.34 -7.22 -0.22
C TYR A 73 -4.54 -8.71 0.01
N THR A 74 -5.54 -9.04 0.84
CA THR A 74 -5.98 -10.41 1.12
C THR A 74 -7.49 -10.50 0.91
N ASN A 75 -7.93 -11.54 0.20
CA ASN A 75 -9.34 -11.87 0.07
C ASN A 75 -9.77 -12.73 1.27
N VAL A 76 -10.61 -12.20 2.17
CA VAL A 76 -11.16 -12.96 3.31
C VAL A 76 -12.61 -13.39 3.09
N ALA A 77 -13.22 -13.02 1.96
CA ALA A 77 -14.56 -13.39 1.52
C ALA A 77 -14.73 -14.91 1.43
N ASN A 78 -15.97 -15.39 1.50
CA ASN A 78 -16.21 -16.82 1.66
C ASN A 78 -16.10 -17.67 0.39
N ASP A 79 -16.52 -17.17 -0.77
CA ASP A 79 -16.76 -18.07 -1.92
C ASP A 79 -16.19 -17.60 -3.28
N ASP A 80 -15.97 -16.30 -3.49
CA ASP A 80 -15.54 -15.78 -4.80
C ASP A 80 -14.06 -15.40 -4.84
N ALA A 81 -13.41 -15.70 -5.96
CA ALA A 81 -12.09 -15.15 -6.26
C ALA A 81 -12.30 -13.71 -6.78
N THR A 82 -11.52 -12.77 -6.26
CA THR A 82 -11.70 -11.35 -6.56
C THR A 82 -10.34 -10.75 -6.88
N ALA A 83 -10.29 -9.91 -7.92
CA ALA A 83 -9.11 -9.11 -8.25
C ALA A 83 -9.12 -7.79 -7.46
N PHE A 84 -7.94 -7.17 -7.29
CA PHE A 84 -7.82 -5.90 -6.58
C PHE A 84 -8.71 -4.81 -7.19
N PHE A 85 -8.70 -4.69 -8.53
CA PHE A 85 -9.52 -3.72 -9.28
C PHE A 85 -11.04 -3.87 -9.08
N THR A 86 -11.50 -5.06 -8.68
CA THR A 86 -12.93 -5.30 -8.42
C THR A 86 -13.27 -5.20 -6.94
N ALA A 87 -12.29 -5.40 -6.06
CA ALA A 87 -12.46 -5.34 -4.61
C ALA A 87 -12.49 -3.89 -4.11
N PHE A 88 -11.65 -3.02 -4.68
CA PHE A 88 -11.41 -1.69 -4.14
C PHE A 88 -11.67 -0.58 -5.16
N ASP A 89 -12.01 0.60 -4.64
CA ASP A 89 -11.90 1.88 -5.33
C ASP A 89 -10.76 2.64 -4.65
N GLU A 90 -9.59 2.61 -5.26
CA GLU A 90 -8.41 3.35 -4.84
C GLU A 90 -8.33 4.71 -5.53
N THR A 91 -8.12 5.77 -4.75
CA THR A 91 -7.91 7.12 -5.29
C THR A 91 -6.67 7.74 -4.65
N VAL A 92 -5.79 8.29 -5.48
CA VAL A 92 -4.64 9.07 -5.02
C VAL A 92 -4.91 10.53 -5.26
N TYR A 93 -4.89 11.34 -4.21
CA TYR A 93 -5.02 12.79 -4.27
C TYR A 93 -3.66 13.47 -4.18
N GLN A 94 -3.50 14.54 -4.96
CA GLN A 94 -2.39 15.47 -4.84
C GLN A 94 -2.93 16.88 -5.04
N ASN A 95 -2.53 17.83 -4.18
CA ASN A 95 -3.05 19.20 -4.21
C ASN A 95 -4.59 19.29 -4.13
N GLY A 96 -5.24 18.31 -3.48
CA GLY A 96 -6.71 18.23 -3.39
C GLY A 96 -7.42 17.77 -4.67
N VAL A 97 -6.69 17.23 -5.66
CA VAL A 97 -7.24 16.71 -6.91
C VAL A 97 -6.86 15.24 -7.06
N GLY A 98 -7.82 14.40 -7.46
CA GLY A 98 -7.56 12.99 -7.77
C GLY A 98 -6.67 12.84 -9.00
N LEU A 99 -5.67 11.98 -8.91
CA LEU A 99 -4.74 11.67 -9.98
C LEU A 99 -5.31 10.62 -10.92
N ASN A 100 -4.92 10.69 -12.20
CA ASN A 100 -5.25 9.65 -13.17
C ASN A 100 -4.26 8.49 -13.05
N GLU A 101 -4.75 7.26 -13.23
CA GLU A 101 -3.88 6.10 -13.41
C GLU A 101 -3.01 6.23 -14.67
N SER A 102 -1.77 5.78 -14.58
CA SER A 102 -0.84 5.64 -15.70
C SER A 102 -0.59 4.16 -15.97
N TYR A 103 -0.98 3.68 -17.15
CA TYR A 103 -0.82 2.25 -17.50
C TYR A 103 0.50 1.93 -18.19
N PHE A 104 1.19 2.94 -18.71
CA PHE A 104 2.39 2.79 -19.54
C PHE A 104 3.61 3.43 -18.85
N VAL A 105 4.11 2.77 -17.82
CA VAL A 105 5.31 3.19 -17.09
C VAL A 105 6.57 2.76 -17.85
N ASP A 106 7.64 3.55 -17.80
CA ASP A 106 8.93 3.19 -18.39
C ASP A 106 9.45 1.84 -17.83
N ASP A 107 9.95 0.98 -18.72
CA ASP A 107 10.42 -0.38 -18.39
C ASP A 107 11.50 -0.39 -17.28
N SER A 108 12.30 0.67 -17.16
CA SER A 108 13.33 0.79 -16.13
C SER A 108 12.76 0.80 -14.70
N ALA A 109 11.50 1.18 -14.53
CA ALA A 109 10.81 1.21 -13.24
C ALA A 109 10.36 -0.19 -12.75
N LYS A 110 10.44 -1.21 -13.62
CA LYS A 110 10.01 -2.60 -13.34
C LYS A 110 8.60 -2.68 -12.75
N TYR A 111 7.70 -1.83 -13.26
CA TYR A 111 6.31 -1.77 -12.85
C TYR A 111 5.55 -3.04 -13.24
N ASN A 112 4.73 -3.57 -12.32
CA ASN A 112 3.86 -4.70 -12.59
C ASN A 112 2.39 -4.31 -12.52
N SER A 113 1.80 -3.96 -13.67
CA SER A 113 0.37 -3.66 -13.80
C SER A 113 -0.52 -4.90 -13.77
N ASP A 114 -0.01 -6.08 -14.12
CA ASP A 114 -0.82 -7.29 -14.29
C ASP A 114 -1.52 -7.72 -12.99
N ASN A 115 -0.88 -7.50 -11.85
CA ASN A 115 -1.38 -8.00 -10.57
C ASN A 115 -2.71 -7.35 -10.14
N GLN A 116 -3.00 -6.13 -10.59
CA GLN A 116 -4.26 -5.42 -10.27
C GLN A 116 -5.49 -6.20 -10.77
N MET A 117 -5.35 -6.92 -11.89
CA MET A 117 -6.41 -7.67 -12.57
C MET A 117 -6.44 -9.16 -12.20
N LYS A 118 -5.46 -9.66 -11.43
CA LYS A 118 -5.41 -11.08 -11.04
C LYS A 118 -6.35 -11.35 -9.88
N GLU A 119 -7.23 -12.33 -10.07
CA GLU A 119 -8.09 -12.83 -9.01
C GLU A 119 -7.31 -13.67 -8.00
N ILE A 120 -7.59 -13.46 -6.71
CA ILE A 120 -7.13 -14.34 -5.65
C ILE A 120 -8.32 -14.97 -4.92
N LYS A 121 -8.17 -16.26 -4.59
CA LYS A 121 -9.15 -17.01 -3.80
C LYS A 121 -9.07 -16.58 -2.33
N LYS A 122 -10.11 -16.93 -1.57
CA LYS A 122 -10.14 -16.84 -0.11
C LYS A 122 -8.82 -17.28 0.55
N GLY A 123 -8.32 -16.44 1.44
CA GLY A 123 -7.13 -16.66 2.25
C GLY A 123 -5.81 -16.47 1.52
N ALA A 124 -5.83 -16.20 0.21
CA ALA A 124 -4.63 -15.78 -0.51
C ALA A 124 -4.43 -14.27 -0.40
N SER A 125 -3.17 -13.85 -0.57
CA SER A 125 -2.77 -12.46 -0.60
C SER A 125 -1.95 -12.17 -1.86
N LEU A 126 -1.96 -10.92 -2.32
CA LEU A 126 -1.21 -10.49 -3.50
C LEU A 126 -0.69 -9.06 -3.32
N GLU A 127 0.56 -8.85 -3.73
CA GLU A 127 1.14 -7.53 -3.90
C GLU A 127 0.68 -6.93 -5.23
N VAL A 128 0.18 -5.71 -5.19
CA VAL A 128 -0.35 -4.98 -6.36
C VAL A 128 0.35 -3.65 -6.47
N GLU A 129 0.70 -3.25 -7.68
CA GLU A 129 1.21 -1.92 -7.97
C GLU A 129 0.21 -1.19 -8.87
N VAL A 130 -0.06 0.08 -8.55
CA VAL A 130 -0.85 0.98 -9.39
C VAL A 130 -0.06 2.27 -9.55
N ALA A 131 0.06 2.76 -10.79
CA ALA A 131 0.79 3.97 -11.09
C ALA A 131 -0.15 5.14 -11.37
N TYR A 132 0.22 6.35 -10.94
CA TYR A 132 -0.57 7.56 -11.10
C TYR A 132 0.27 8.70 -11.65
N GLU A 133 -0.31 9.48 -12.56
CA GLU A 133 0.33 10.66 -13.11
C GLU A 133 0.39 11.79 -12.08
N LEU A 134 1.59 12.27 -11.76
CA LEU A 134 1.77 13.33 -10.78
C LEU A 134 1.47 14.70 -11.40
N ASN A 135 0.95 15.61 -10.57
CA ASN A 135 0.86 17.04 -10.89
C ASN A 135 2.20 17.74 -10.67
N ASP A 136 2.94 17.33 -9.64
CA ASP A 136 4.29 17.80 -9.31
C ASP A 136 5.04 16.78 -8.42
N THR A 137 6.35 16.98 -8.23
CA THR A 137 7.21 16.12 -7.41
C THR A 137 7.63 16.79 -6.09
N THR A 138 6.90 17.82 -5.67
CA THR A 138 7.23 18.67 -4.51
C THR A 138 6.15 18.65 -3.43
N THR A 139 5.00 18.06 -3.73
CA THR A 139 3.85 17.95 -2.84
C THR A 139 3.57 16.48 -2.52
N ASP A 140 3.27 16.22 -1.26
CA ASP A 140 2.84 14.93 -0.76
C ASP A 140 1.60 14.41 -1.49
N ILE A 141 1.43 13.08 -1.48
CA ILE A 141 0.24 12.42 -1.97
C ILE A 141 -0.55 11.81 -0.82
N GLU A 142 -1.86 11.76 -0.97
CA GLU A 142 -2.78 11.07 -0.06
C GLU A 142 -3.43 9.93 -0.82
N VAL A 143 -3.28 8.71 -0.32
CA VAL A 143 -3.88 7.50 -0.89
C VAL A 143 -5.08 7.13 -0.05
N GLU A 144 -6.24 6.99 -0.69
CA GLU A 144 -7.47 6.50 -0.09
C GLU A 144 -7.89 5.19 -0.76
N VAL A 145 -8.31 4.22 0.04
CA VAL A 145 -8.83 2.94 -0.45
C VAL A 145 -10.14 2.64 0.26
N LYS A 146 -11.19 2.35 -0.50
CA LYS A 146 -12.50 1.89 -0.02
C LYS A 146 -12.94 0.65 -0.78
N GLU A 147 -13.95 -0.05 -0.27
CA GLU A 147 -14.58 -1.14 -1.02
C GLU A 147 -15.33 -0.59 -2.24
N LEU A 148 -15.14 -1.21 -3.41
CA LEU A 148 -15.73 -0.71 -4.66
C LEU A 148 -17.27 -0.76 -4.63
N PHE A 149 -17.83 -1.82 -4.05
CA PHE A 149 -19.27 -2.08 -4.00
C PHE A 149 -19.75 -2.25 -2.56
N SER A 150 -19.84 -1.13 -1.84
CA SER A 150 -20.29 -1.14 -0.45
C SER A 150 -21.22 0.02 -0.12
N PHE A 151 -21.97 -0.17 0.97
CA PHE A 151 -22.71 0.90 1.65
C PHE A 151 -21.99 1.37 2.92
N ASP A 152 -20.83 0.78 3.22
CA ASP A 152 -19.96 1.21 4.30
C ASP A 152 -19.08 2.38 3.84
N ASP A 153 -18.85 3.34 4.74
CA ASP A 153 -18.01 4.52 4.51
C ASP A 153 -16.57 4.31 5.02
N THR A 154 -16.17 3.07 5.28
CA THR A 154 -14.81 2.72 5.72
C THR A 154 -13.81 3.05 4.63
N ILE A 155 -12.83 3.89 4.99
CA ILE A 155 -11.73 4.31 4.12
C ILE A 155 -10.43 4.06 4.87
N ILE A 156 -9.47 3.43 4.20
CA ILE A 156 -8.09 3.36 4.65
C ILE A 156 -7.31 4.46 3.93
N THR A 157 -6.67 5.32 4.72
CA THR A 157 -5.92 6.45 4.20
C THR A 157 -4.45 6.36 4.59
N LYS A 158 -3.55 6.74 3.68
CA LYS A 158 -2.13 6.94 3.98
C LYS A 158 -1.53 8.06 3.15
N THR A 159 -0.83 8.96 3.82
CA THR A 159 -0.05 10.02 3.19
C THR A 159 1.38 9.57 2.95
N PHE A 160 1.93 9.87 1.78
CA PHE A 160 3.34 9.70 1.47
C PHE A 160 3.98 11.04 1.13
N SER A 161 5.11 11.33 1.78
CA SER A 161 5.95 12.43 1.34
C SER A 161 6.83 12.00 0.18
N ILE A 162 6.66 12.68 -0.95
CA ILE A 162 7.40 12.45 -2.20
C ILE A 162 8.20 13.69 -2.64
N ALA A 163 8.09 14.78 -1.87
CA ALA A 163 8.81 16.01 -2.10
C ALA A 163 10.33 15.78 -2.01
N GLN A 164 11.06 16.24 -3.04
CA GLN A 164 12.53 16.21 -3.06
C GLN A 164 13.15 17.53 -2.60
#